data_AF-A0A9P7B378-F1
#
_entry.id   AF-A0A9P7B378-F1
#
_cell.length_a   1.000
_cell.length_b   1.000
_cell.length_c   1.000
_cell.angle_alpha   90.00
_cell.angle_beta   90.00
_cell.angle_gamma   90.00
#
_symmetry.space_group_name_H-M   'P 1'
#
loop_
_entity.id
_entity.type
_entity.pdbx_description
1 polymer ?
#
loop_
_entity_poly.entity_id
_entity_poly.type
_entity_poly.pdbx_seq_one_letter_code
_entity_poly.pdbx_strand_id
1 'polypeptide(L)'
;MSSRGEETHSCVVCGVDATRRCSKCFHKGGKLELFFCSEECQATVWYAHKRVCGKSLHPAPWPWLSREEYDEALANRYVKIRYFGKMQSLNEYLWDVTRNTCTESHVPQHLRDFTHGHPHPFSPLVSQAALNDIRGFEMCRKLQSPAGITIASCDIMNLARAFAEQSVVGTPFPAPWYSSFMHRVIILMAVVQQVHVADDGAKGLERSRGACRAFEHDCMTEAGLGIAGEGLTAARFLFHLMLDQETMTLDSLFDMQRRWIDPPAR
;
A
#
# COMPACT_ATOMS: atom_id res chain seq x y z
N MET A 1 -26.63 -1.12 -37.45
CA MET A 1 -25.99 -1.85 -36.34
C MET A 1 -24.69 -1.12 -36.03
N SER A 2 -24.67 -0.31 -34.98
CA SER A 2 -23.48 0.46 -34.60
C SER A 2 -22.49 -0.50 -33.96
N SER A 3 -21.33 -0.72 -34.59
CA SER A 3 -20.20 -1.40 -33.97
C SER A 3 -19.79 -0.57 -32.75
N ARG A 4 -20.18 -1.03 -31.55
CA ARG A 4 -19.56 -0.56 -30.31
C ARG A 4 -18.07 -0.88 -30.47
N GLY A 5 -17.24 0.14 -30.69
CA GLY A 5 -15.80 -0.02 -30.57
C GLY A 5 -15.52 -0.64 -29.20
N GLU A 6 -14.65 -1.64 -29.14
CA GLU A 6 -14.20 -2.18 -27.87
C GLU A 6 -13.60 -1.01 -27.07
N GLU A 7 -14.20 -0.71 -25.92
CA GLU A 7 -13.69 0.30 -25.00
C GLU A 7 -12.34 -0.20 -24.47
N THR A 8 -11.26 0.40 -24.91
CA THR A 8 -9.89 0.05 -24.51
C THR A 8 -9.56 0.76 -23.21
N HIS A 9 -9.04 0.02 -22.22
CA HIS A 9 -8.60 0.57 -20.95
C HIS A 9 -7.06 0.55 -20.87
N SER A 10 -6.46 1.34 -19.99
CA SER A 10 -5.01 1.31 -19.79
C SER A 10 -4.56 0.09 -18.97
N CYS A 11 -3.47 -0.55 -19.40
CA CYS A 11 -2.83 -1.60 -18.61
C CYS A 11 -2.26 -1.00 -17.32
N VAL A 12 -2.63 -1.57 -16.18
CA VAL A 12 -2.17 -1.10 -14.85
C VAL A 12 -0.67 -1.29 -14.59
N VAL A 13 0.05 -1.96 -15.49
CA VAL A 13 1.48 -2.27 -15.36
C VAL A 13 2.36 -1.47 -16.32
N CYS A 14 1.89 -1.20 -17.54
CA CYS A 14 2.70 -0.52 -18.55
C CYS A 14 1.96 0.61 -19.30
N GLY A 15 0.68 0.86 -18.99
CA GLY A 15 -0.10 1.96 -19.54
C GLY A 15 -0.57 1.80 -20.99
N VAL A 16 -0.18 0.73 -21.70
CA VAL A 16 -0.68 0.46 -23.07
C VAL A 16 -2.12 -0.05 -23.05
N ASP A 17 -2.81 0.01 -24.19
CA ASP A 17 -4.18 -0.44 -24.33
C ASP A 17 -4.36 -1.92 -23.92
N ALA A 18 -5.42 -2.17 -23.18
CA ALA A 18 -5.72 -3.44 -22.56
C ALA A 18 -7.24 -3.71 -22.59
N THR A 19 -7.57 -4.95 -22.93
CA THR A 19 -8.94 -5.47 -22.94
C THR A 19 -9.13 -6.62 -21.94
N ARG A 20 -8.02 -7.20 -21.44
CA ARG A 20 -8.06 -8.33 -20.51
C ARG A 20 -8.16 -7.84 -19.08
N ARG A 21 -9.27 -8.13 -18.42
CA ARG A 21 -9.48 -7.81 -17.01
C ARG A 21 -9.09 -8.96 -16.08
N CYS A 22 -8.69 -8.63 -14.84
CA CYS A 22 -8.56 -9.65 -13.80
C CYS A 22 -9.93 -10.22 -13.41
N SER A 23 -10.21 -11.47 -13.81
CA SER A 23 -11.48 -12.13 -13.55
C SER A 23 -11.80 -12.25 -12.04
N LYS A 24 -10.78 -12.47 -11.20
CA LYS A 24 -10.95 -12.60 -9.74
C LYS A 24 -11.37 -11.29 -9.07
N CYS A 25 -10.76 -10.17 -9.44
CA CYS A 25 -11.12 -8.85 -8.93
C CYS A 25 -12.51 -8.40 -9.38
N PHE A 26 -12.94 -8.85 -10.57
CA PHE A 26 -14.26 -8.54 -11.10
C PHE A 26 -15.37 -9.41 -10.48
N HIS A 27 -15.19 -10.74 -10.43
CA HIS A 27 -16.29 -11.70 -10.15
C HIS A 27 -16.50 -12.07 -8.67
N LYS A 28 -15.62 -11.69 -7.73
CA LYS A 28 -15.75 -12.03 -6.30
C LYS A 28 -15.94 -10.83 -5.38
N GLY A 29 -17.06 -10.13 -5.52
CA GLY A 29 -17.45 -9.03 -4.62
C GLY A 29 -16.62 -7.74 -4.76
N GLY A 30 -15.60 -7.73 -5.61
CA GLY A 30 -14.74 -6.58 -5.82
C GLY A 30 -15.24 -5.58 -6.84
N LYS A 31 -15.92 -6.04 -7.91
CA LYS A 31 -16.32 -5.23 -9.08
C LYS A 31 -15.22 -4.27 -9.56
N LEU A 32 -13.96 -4.66 -9.32
CA LEU A 32 -12.82 -3.81 -9.57
C LEU A 32 -12.29 -4.12 -10.96
N GLU A 33 -12.22 -3.09 -11.77
CA GLU A 33 -11.76 -3.15 -13.13
C GLU A 33 -10.25 -2.88 -13.15
N LEU A 34 -9.46 -3.96 -13.19
CA LEU A 34 -8.01 -3.94 -13.41
C LEU A 34 -7.72 -4.61 -14.75
N PHE A 35 -7.12 -3.86 -15.66
CA PHE A 35 -6.80 -4.31 -17.01
C PHE A 35 -5.32 -4.59 -17.19
N PHE A 36 -5.01 -5.66 -17.92
CA PHE A 36 -3.66 -6.09 -18.28
C PHE A 36 -3.61 -6.26 -19.80
N CYS A 37 -2.56 -5.78 -20.46
CA CYS A 37 -2.41 -5.98 -21.91
C CYS A 37 -1.98 -7.42 -22.24
N SER A 38 -1.31 -8.10 -21.31
CA SER A 38 -0.80 -9.46 -21.49
C SER A 38 -0.75 -10.24 -20.17
N GLU A 39 -0.63 -11.57 -20.26
CA GLU A 39 -0.37 -12.44 -19.11
C GLU A 39 1.00 -12.15 -18.48
N GLU A 40 1.98 -11.72 -19.28
CA GLU A 40 3.31 -11.32 -18.81
C GLU A 40 3.23 -10.12 -17.87
N CYS A 41 2.46 -9.08 -18.23
CA CYS A 41 2.23 -7.94 -17.35
C CYS A 41 1.53 -8.37 -16.05
N GLN A 42 0.55 -9.27 -16.13
CA GLN A 42 -0.10 -9.79 -14.93
C GLN A 42 0.87 -10.60 -14.05
N ALA A 43 1.66 -11.49 -14.64
CA ALA A 43 2.64 -12.33 -13.96
C ALA A 43 3.72 -11.49 -13.25
N THR A 44 4.17 -10.42 -13.92
CA THR A 44 5.16 -9.46 -13.42
C THR A 44 4.78 -8.95 -12.03
N VAL A 45 3.53 -8.55 -11.82
CA VAL A 45 3.06 -7.98 -10.53
C VAL A 45 2.31 -9.00 -9.67
N TRP A 46 2.21 -10.26 -10.11
CA TRP A 46 1.37 -11.26 -9.45
C TRP A 46 1.80 -11.52 -8.01
N TYR A 47 3.10 -11.46 -7.71
CA TYR A 47 3.63 -11.68 -6.35
C TYR A 47 3.01 -10.71 -5.33
N ALA A 48 2.78 -9.46 -5.72
CA ALA A 48 2.13 -8.44 -4.90
C ALA A 48 0.61 -8.48 -5.06
N HIS A 49 0.11 -8.50 -6.29
CA HIS A 49 -1.32 -8.47 -6.59
C HIS A 49 -2.11 -9.63 -5.95
N LYS A 50 -1.54 -10.85 -5.93
CA LYS A 50 -2.20 -12.04 -5.33
C LYS A 50 -2.55 -11.86 -3.86
N ARG A 51 -1.88 -10.95 -3.14
CA ARG A 51 -2.13 -10.67 -1.72
C ARG A 51 -3.51 -10.04 -1.52
N VAL A 52 -4.01 -9.32 -2.51
CA VAL A 52 -5.29 -8.56 -2.45
C VAL A 52 -6.33 -9.04 -3.47
N CYS A 53 -5.89 -9.72 -4.53
CA CYS A 53 -6.74 -10.26 -5.59
C CYS A 53 -7.84 -11.22 -5.10
N GLY A 54 -9.08 -11.00 -5.52
CA GLY A 54 -10.21 -11.92 -5.30
C GLY A 54 -10.69 -12.04 -3.85
N LYS A 55 -10.22 -11.17 -2.94
CA LYS A 55 -10.73 -11.03 -1.58
C LYS A 55 -11.89 -10.02 -1.58
N SER A 56 -12.78 -10.08 -0.59
CA SER A 56 -13.82 -9.05 -0.41
C SER A 56 -13.13 -7.71 -0.19
N LEU A 57 -13.11 -6.91 -1.26
CA LEU A 57 -12.41 -5.62 -1.35
C LEU A 57 -12.97 -4.61 -0.35
N HIS A 58 -14.23 -4.80 0.02
CA HIS A 58 -14.93 -3.99 1.00
C HIS A 58 -15.40 -4.88 2.15
N PRO A 59 -15.28 -4.43 3.41
CA PRO A 59 -14.68 -3.15 3.79
C PRO A 59 -13.14 -3.19 3.88
N ALA A 60 -12.45 -4.35 3.89
CA ALA A 60 -11.02 -4.50 4.25
C ALA A 60 -10.01 -4.40 3.07
N PRO A 61 -9.35 -3.25 2.83
CA PRO A 61 -8.43 -3.08 1.68
C PRO A 61 -7.02 -3.65 1.92
N TRP A 62 -6.53 -3.66 3.16
CA TRP A 62 -5.23 -4.22 3.50
C TRP A 62 -5.30 -5.74 3.61
N PRO A 63 -4.34 -6.46 3.02
CA PRO A 63 -4.20 -7.87 3.33
C PRO A 63 -3.69 -8.03 4.76
N TRP A 64 -4.13 -9.11 5.41
CA TRP A 64 -3.55 -9.63 6.64
C TRP A 64 -2.03 -9.76 6.54
N LEU A 65 -1.34 -9.70 7.67
CA LEU A 65 0.12 -9.86 7.73
C LEU A 65 0.52 -11.18 7.05
N SER A 66 1.60 -11.14 6.28
CA SER A 66 2.30 -12.35 5.88
C SER A 66 2.95 -13.01 7.10
N ARG A 67 3.44 -14.23 6.93
CA ARG A 67 4.20 -14.91 7.98
C ARG A 67 5.50 -14.14 8.28
N GLU A 68 6.13 -13.62 7.26
CA GLU A 68 7.35 -12.81 7.35
C GLU A 68 7.10 -11.48 8.09
N GLU A 69 6.02 -10.76 7.74
CA GLU A 69 5.61 -9.54 8.46
C GLU A 69 5.34 -9.84 9.95
N TYR A 70 4.69 -10.97 10.24
CA TYR A 70 4.44 -11.43 11.61
C TYR A 70 5.73 -11.75 12.37
N ASP A 71 6.60 -12.57 11.78
CA ASP A 71 7.84 -13.02 12.43
C ASP A 71 8.78 -11.82 12.68
N GLU A 72 8.85 -10.87 11.75
CA GLU A 72 9.63 -9.64 11.90
C GLU A 72 9.08 -8.73 13.00
N ALA A 73 7.77 -8.46 13.01
CA ALA A 73 7.14 -7.66 14.06
C ALA A 73 7.29 -8.30 15.44
N LEU A 74 7.15 -9.63 15.52
CA LEU A 74 7.33 -10.38 16.76
C LEU A 74 8.78 -10.29 17.26
N ALA A 75 9.77 -10.49 16.38
CA ALA A 75 11.19 -10.45 16.74
C ALA A 75 11.62 -9.06 17.25
N ASN A 76 11.06 -8.00 16.67
CA ASN A 76 11.46 -6.62 16.96
C ASN A 76 10.54 -5.90 17.97
N ARG A 77 9.55 -6.59 18.54
CA ARG A 77 8.49 -5.96 19.36
C ARG A 77 8.96 -5.16 20.58
N TYR A 78 10.18 -5.44 21.07
CA TYR A 78 10.81 -4.75 22.21
C TYR A 78 11.77 -3.62 21.81
N VAL A 79 12.11 -3.52 20.52
CA VAL A 79 13.02 -2.49 20.03
C VAL A 79 12.34 -1.13 20.21
N LYS A 80 12.96 -0.25 21.00
CA LYS A 80 12.45 1.11 21.17
C LYS A 80 12.89 1.98 20.00
N ILE A 81 11.91 2.62 19.38
CA ILE A 81 12.10 3.58 18.30
C ILE A 81 11.41 4.88 18.68
N ARG A 82 11.77 5.97 18.01
CA ARG A 82 10.94 7.18 18.09
C ARG A 82 9.78 7.02 17.12
N TYR A 83 8.56 7.10 17.62
CA TYR A 83 7.33 6.99 16.83
C TYR A 83 6.29 7.95 17.40
N PHE A 84 5.78 8.85 16.56
CA PHE A 84 4.98 10.00 16.94
C PHE A 84 5.66 10.85 18.03
N GLY A 85 6.97 11.09 17.89
CA GLY A 85 7.77 11.88 18.84
C GLY A 85 8.08 11.20 20.19
N LYS A 86 7.44 10.07 20.49
CA LYS A 86 7.65 9.29 21.73
C LYS A 86 8.61 8.13 21.48
N MET A 87 9.56 7.93 22.39
CA MET A 87 10.39 6.72 22.41
C MET A 87 9.60 5.56 22.99
N GLN A 88 9.27 4.56 22.17
CA GLN A 88 8.45 3.42 22.57
C GLN A 88 8.76 2.18 21.71
N SER A 89 8.49 1.01 22.28
CA SER A 89 8.48 -0.28 21.59
C SER A 89 7.09 -0.58 20.99
N LEU A 90 6.99 -1.57 20.10
CA LEU A 90 5.70 -1.98 19.53
C LEU A 90 4.74 -2.44 20.62
N ASN A 91 5.27 -3.14 21.64
CA ASN A 91 4.47 -3.55 22.81
C ASN A 91 3.88 -2.34 23.55
N GLU A 92 4.71 -1.35 23.88
CA GLU A 92 4.27 -0.14 24.58
C GLU A 92 3.26 0.66 23.75
N TYR A 93 3.46 0.72 22.43
CA TYR A 93 2.53 1.39 21.52
C TYR A 93 1.18 0.67 21.46
N LEU A 94 1.16 -0.66 21.24
CA LEU A 94 -0.07 -1.45 21.19
C LEU A 94 -0.81 -1.41 22.53
N TRP A 95 -0.09 -1.43 23.65
CA TRP A 95 -0.67 -1.23 24.98
C TRP A 95 -1.42 0.10 25.08
N ASP A 96 -0.83 1.20 24.60
CA ASP A 96 -1.39 2.55 24.64
C ASP A 96 -2.63 2.67 23.73
N VAL A 97 -2.53 2.30 22.45
CA VAL A 97 -3.64 2.47 21.49
C VAL A 97 -4.82 1.54 21.77
N THR A 98 -4.58 0.41 22.42
CA THR A 98 -5.64 -0.52 22.85
C THR A 98 -6.22 -0.17 24.23
N ARG A 99 -5.84 0.99 24.81
CA ARG A 99 -6.26 1.44 26.14
C ARG A 99 -6.04 0.39 27.22
N ASN A 100 -4.85 -0.20 27.25
CA ASN A 100 -4.40 -1.19 28.22
C ASN A 100 -5.09 -2.57 28.11
N THR A 101 -5.72 -2.90 26.98
CA THR A 101 -6.34 -4.22 26.77
C THR A 101 -5.37 -5.24 26.15
N CYS A 102 -4.44 -4.81 25.31
CA CYS A 102 -3.39 -5.65 24.74
C CYS A 102 -2.11 -5.58 25.59
N THR A 103 -2.06 -6.35 26.69
CA THR A 103 -0.86 -6.51 27.54
C THR A 103 0.32 -7.08 26.75
N GLU A 104 1.53 -6.94 27.32
CA GLU A 104 2.74 -7.56 26.78
C GLU A 104 2.55 -9.07 26.47
N SER A 105 1.89 -9.80 27.37
CA SER A 105 1.59 -11.23 27.19
C SER A 105 0.60 -11.50 26.07
N HIS A 106 -0.24 -10.52 25.71
CA HIS A 106 -1.22 -10.64 24.63
C HIS A 106 -0.65 -10.27 23.25
N VAL A 107 0.40 -9.45 23.16
CA VAL A 107 0.95 -8.99 21.86
C VAL A 107 1.29 -10.15 20.91
N PRO A 108 1.96 -11.25 21.32
CA PRO A 108 2.23 -12.36 20.41
C PRO A 108 0.97 -12.98 19.81
N GLN A 109 -0.09 -13.11 20.60
CA GLN A 109 -1.38 -13.62 20.12
C GLN A 109 -2.07 -12.58 19.23
N HIS A 110 -2.02 -11.30 19.60
CA HIS A 110 -2.58 -10.20 18.83
C HIS A 110 -1.99 -10.12 17.41
N LEU A 111 -0.66 -10.26 17.30
CA LEU A 111 0.02 -10.33 16.00
C LEU A 111 -0.38 -11.59 15.21
N ARG A 112 -0.54 -12.74 15.88
CA ARG A 112 -1.02 -13.98 15.23
C ARG A 112 -2.43 -13.80 14.68
N ASP A 113 -3.31 -13.16 15.45
CA ASP A 113 -4.69 -12.90 15.07
C ASP A 113 -4.80 -11.98 13.86
N PHE A 114 -3.78 -11.17 13.54
CA PHE A 114 -3.74 -10.35 12.31
C PHE A 114 -2.94 -10.98 11.16
N THR A 115 -2.50 -12.22 11.31
CA THR A 115 -1.74 -12.96 10.29
C THR A 115 -2.66 -13.75 9.38
N HIS A 116 -2.32 -13.83 8.10
CA HIS A 116 -3.10 -14.58 7.12
C HIS A 116 -3.28 -16.05 7.53
N GLY A 117 -4.52 -16.55 7.42
CA GLY A 117 -4.86 -17.94 7.71
C GLY A 117 -5.40 -18.21 9.12
N HIS A 118 -5.58 -17.17 9.93
CA HIS A 118 -6.14 -17.27 11.28
C HIS A 118 -7.58 -16.72 11.36
N PRO A 119 -8.41 -17.19 12.29
CA PRO A 119 -9.70 -16.57 12.57
C PRO A 119 -9.49 -15.19 13.20
N HIS A 120 -10.05 -14.15 12.58
CA HIS A 120 -9.88 -12.76 13.02
C HIS A 120 -11.00 -12.36 13.99
N PRO A 121 -10.70 -12.11 15.28
CA PRO A 121 -11.74 -11.82 16.29
C PRO A 121 -12.22 -10.36 16.24
N PHE A 122 -11.62 -9.52 15.40
CA PHE A 122 -11.85 -8.08 15.35
C PHE A 122 -12.73 -7.66 14.18
N SER A 123 -13.44 -6.54 14.33
CA SER A 123 -14.14 -5.93 13.21
C SER A 123 -13.16 -5.54 12.09
N PRO A 124 -13.62 -5.44 10.83
CA PRO A 124 -12.75 -5.00 9.74
C PRO A 124 -12.11 -3.63 9.98
N LEU A 125 -12.81 -2.69 10.62
CA LEU A 125 -12.26 -1.36 10.92
C LEU A 125 -11.06 -1.46 11.88
N VAL A 126 -11.25 -2.13 13.02
CA VAL A 126 -10.19 -2.32 14.03
C VAL A 126 -9.01 -3.07 13.43
N SER A 127 -9.30 -4.09 12.63
CA SER A 127 -8.28 -4.87 11.95
C SER A 127 -7.41 -4.04 11.02
N GLN A 128 -8.00 -3.11 10.29
CA GLN A 128 -7.31 -2.33 9.28
C GLN A 128 -6.48 -1.21 9.90
N ALA A 129 -6.96 -0.62 11.01
CA ALA A 129 -6.15 0.27 11.84
C ALA A 129 -4.93 -0.46 12.40
N ALA A 130 -5.12 -1.62 13.02
CA ALA A 130 -4.01 -2.41 13.58
C ALA A 130 -2.97 -2.81 12.52
N LEU A 131 -3.43 -3.25 11.34
CA LEU A 131 -2.52 -3.56 10.22
C LEU A 131 -1.73 -2.33 9.75
N ASN A 132 -2.37 -1.16 9.69
CA ASN A 132 -1.68 0.09 9.35
C ASN A 132 -0.62 0.44 10.39
N ASP A 133 -0.97 0.34 11.67
CA ASP A 133 -0.10 0.71 12.78
C ASP A 133 1.13 -0.22 12.88
N ILE A 134 0.93 -1.54 12.81
CA ILE A 134 2.03 -2.52 12.84
C ILE A 134 3.03 -2.25 11.71
N ARG A 135 2.52 -2.05 10.49
CA ARG A 135 3.35 -1.77 9.31
C ARG A 135 4.01 -0.38 9.38
N GLY A 136 3.33 0.61 9.93
CA GLY A 136 3.87 1.96 10.14
C GLY A 136 4.99 1.98 11.16
N PHE A 137 4.83 1.25 12.25
CA PHE A 137 5.84 1.06 13.28
C PHE A 137 7.08 0.37 12.70
N GLU A 138 6.90 -0.75 11.98
CA GLU A 138 8.01 -1.47 11.34
C GLU A 138 8.74 -0.64 10.28
N MET A 139 8.00 0.15 9.48
CA MET A 139 8.61 1.11 8.55
C MET A 139 9.50 2.12 9.29
N CYS A 140 8.98 2.73 10.36
CA CYS A 140 9.74 3.70 11.16
C CYS A 140 10.96 3.07 11.83
N ARG A 141 10.87 1.80 12.27
CA ARG A 141 12.01 1.05 12.81
C ARG A 141 13.11 0.88 11.76
N LYS A 142 12.76 0.47 10.54
CA LYS A 142 13.73 0.29 9.45
C LYS A 142 14.36 1.61 9.02
N LEU A 143 13.60 2.71 8.97
CA LEU A 143 14.13 4.04 8.69
C LEU A 143 15.12 4.55 9.75
N GLN A 144 14.97 4.11 11.01
CA GLN A 144 15.87 4.45 12.12
C GLN A 144 17.02 3.46 12.30
N SER A 145 17.00 2.33 11.57
CA SER A 145 18.08 1.35 11.58
C SER A 145 19.32 1.91 10.87
N PRO A 146 20.55 1.61 11.33
CA PRO A 146 21.77 1.94 10.59
C PRO A 146 21.81 1.37 9.17
N ALA A 147 21.15 0.22 8.95
CA ALA A 147 21.03 -0.40 7.63
C ALA A 147 20.10 0.38 6.69
N GLY A 148 19.24 1.25 7.23
CA GLY A 148 18.21 1.97 6.50
C GLY A 148 17.19 1.05 5.81
N ILE A 149 16.51 1.61 4.81
CA ILE A 149 15.62 0.88 3.92
C ILE A 149 15.75 1.45 2.51
N THR A 150 15.73 0.58 1.50
CA THR A 150 15.67 0.97 0.10
C THR A 150 14.36 0.48 -0.51
N ILE A 151 14.01 1.00 -1.69
CA ILE A 151 12.84 0.52 -2.43
C ILE A 151 12.96 -0.98 -2.72
N ALA A 152 14.15 -1.43 -3.12
CA ALA A 152 14.44 -2.83 -3.45
C ALA A 152 14.26 -3.78 -2.25
N SER A 153 14.65 -3.35 -1.04
CA SER A 153 14.59 -4.20 0.16
C SER A 153 13.31 -4.03 0.98
N CYS A 154 12.44 -3.09 0.63
CA CYS A 154 11.21 -2.82 1.36
C CYS A 154 10.14 -3.87 1.07
N ASP A 155 9.43 -4.33 2.11
CA ASP A 155 8.21 -5.10 1.89
C ASP A 155 7.19 -4.26 1.11
N ILE A 156 6.55 -4.88 0.13
CA ILE A 156 5.67 -4.17 -0.80
C ILE A 156 4.42 -3.61 -0.14
N MET A 157 3.90 -4.27 0.92
CA MET A 157 2.74 -3.79 1.66
C MET A 157 3.12 -2.62 2.55
N ASN A 158 4.32 -2.63 3.13
CA ASN A 158 4.86 -1.48 3.86
C ASN A 158 5.06 -0.27 2.94
N LEU A 159 5.58 -0.48 1.73
CA LEU A 159 5.77 0.58 0.74
C LEU A 159 4.42 1.16 0.27
N ALA A 160 3.48 0.28 -0.08
CA ALA A 160 2.12 0.67 -0.45
C ALA A 160 1.40 1.43 0.67
N ARG A 161 1.59 1.03 1.93
CA ARG A 161 1.04 1.73 3.10
C ARG A 161 1.62 3.11 3.26
N ALA A 162 2.95 3.22 3.24
CA ALA A 162 3.60 4.52 3.35
C ALA A 162 3.10 5.48 2.26
N PHE A 163 2.97 5.00 1.02
CA PHE A 163 2.47 5.80 -0.09
C PHE A 163 1.00 6.20 0.10
N ALA A 164 0.11 5.23 0.35
CA ALA A 164 -1.32 5.47 0.47
C ALA A 164 -1.69 6.40 1.63
N GLU A 165 -1.04 6.24 2.79
CA GLU A 165 -1.25 7.08 3.97
C GLU A 165 -0.97 8.56 3.68
N GLN A 166 0.04 8.83 2.86
CA GLN A 166 0.42 10.20 2.49
C GLN A 166 -0.41 10.74 1.33
N SER A 167 -0.83 9.90 0.37
CA SER A 167 -1.67 10.34 -0.75
C SER A 167 -3.06 10.79 -0.30
N VAL A 168 -3.66 10.11 0.67
CA VAL A 168 -5.05 10.33 1.08
C VAL A 168 -5.18 10.28 2.61
N VAL A 169 -4.63 11.31 3.26
CA VAL A 169 -4.56 11.44 4.73
C VAL A 169 -5.96 11.38 5.36
N GLY A 170 -6.10 10.56 6.41
CA GLY A 170 -7.34 10.49 7.18
C GLY A 170 -8.53 9.89 6.43
N THR A 171 -8.28 9.14 5.35
CA THR A 171 -9.34 8.49 4.57
C THR A 171 -10.26 7.66 5.47
N PRO A 172 -11.58 7.95 5.49
CA PRO A 172 -12.51 7.16 6.26
C PRO A 172 -12.62 5.77 5.63
N PHE A 173 -12.08 4.77 6.32
CA PHE A 173 -12.53 3.40 6.15
C PHE A 173 -14.03 3.35 6.50
N PRO A 174 -14.95 2.89 5.61
CA PRO A 174 -14.74 2.06 4.43
C PRO A 174 -15.21 2.73 3.12
N ALA A 175 -14.57 3.82 2.69
CA ALA A 175 -14.96 4.51 1.47
C ALA A 175 -14.97 3.56 0.25
N PRO A 176 -16.03 3.57 -0.61
CA PRO A 176 -16.16 2.59 -1.70
C PRO A 176 -14.99 2.54 -2.69
N TRP A 177 -14.36 3.69 -2.94
CA TRP A 177 -13.22 3.84 -3.84
C TRP A 177 -11.90 3.34 -3.24
N TYR A 178 -11.79 3.25 -1.91
CA TYR A 178 -10.51 3.06 -1.24
C TYR A 178 -9.86 1.72 -1.56
N SER A 179 -10.65 0.66 -1.73
CA SER A 179 -10.08 -0.65 -2.08
C SER A 179 -9.55 -0.73 -3.51
N SER A 180 -10.22 -0.02 -4.44
CA SER A 180 -9.74 0.15 -5.82
C SER A 180 -8.40 0.89 -5.83
N PHE A 181 -8.36 2.02 -5.13
CA PHE A 181 -7.16 2.81 -4.93
C PHE A 181 -6.01 1.96 -4.35
N MET A 182 -6.27 1.23 -3.26
CA MET A 182 -5.26 0.40 -2.63
C MET A 182 -4.71 -0.72 -3.52
N HIS A 183 -5.56 -1.37 -4.32
CA HIS A 183 -5.12 -2.35 -5.31
C HIS A 183 -4.13 -1.75 -6.30
N ARG A 184 -4.45 -0.56 -6.79
CA ARG A 184 -3.65 0.15 -7.79
C ARG A 184 -2.36 0.70 -7.19
N VAL A 185 -2.36 1.15 -5.93
CA VAL A 185 -1.15 1.51 -5.19
C VAL A 185 -0.22 0.30 -5.05
N ILE A 186 -0.73 -0.87 -4.64
CA ILE A 186 0.09 -2.08 -4.49
C ILE A 186 0.74 -2.47 -5.83
N ILE A 187 -0.02 -2.39 -6.93
CA ILE A 187 0.50 -2.69 -8.26
C ILE A 187 1.55 -1.65 -8.67
N LEU A 188 1.27 -0.36 -8.49
CA LEU A 188 2.20 0.71 -8.82
C LEU A 188 3.52 0.55 -8.06
N MET A 189 3.45 0.32 -6.74
CA MET A 189 4.65 0.11 -5.93
C MET A 189 5.43 -1.14 -6.35
N ALA A 190 4.75 -2.19 -6.82
CA ALA A 190 5.42 -3.40 -7.28
C ALA A 190 6.17 -3.16 -8.58
N VAL A 191 5.57 -2.39 -9.49
CA VAL A 191 6.20 -1.96 -10.75
C VAL A 191 7.39 -1.04 -10.46
N VAL A 192 7.23 -0.04 -9.59
CA VAL A 192 8.31 0.86 -9.16
C VAL A 192 9.46 0.06 -8.54
N GLN A 193 9.16 -0.87 -7.63
CA GLN A 193 10.17 -1.69 -6.97
C GLN A 193 11.00 -2.53 -7.95
N GLN A 194 10.40 -3.03 -9.04
CA GLN A 194 11.14 -3.80 -10.04
C GLN A 194 12.22 -2.99 -10.76
N VAL A 195 12.07 -1.68 -10.90
CA VAL A 195 13.12 -0.81 -11.46
C VAL A 195 14.40 -0.89 -10.63
N HIS A 196 14.25 -1.09 -9.31
CA HIS A 196 15.35 -1.12 -8.36
C HIS A 196 15.89 -2.52 -8.07
N VAL A 197 15.23 -3.57 -8.59
CA VAL A 197 15.61 -4.98 -8.37
C VAL A 197 16.09 -5.65 -9.65
N ALA A 198 15.59 -5.25 -10.83
CA ALA A 198 15.89 -5.90 -12.10
C ALA A 198 17.15 -5.33 -12.79
N ASP A 199 17.88 -6.20 -13.50
CA ASP A 199 19.08 -5.81 -14.27
C ASP A 199 18.75 -5.00 -15.55
N ASP A 200 17.53 -5.08 -16.08
CA ASP A 200 17.07 -4.35 -17.29
C ASP A 200 16.35 -3.03 -16.91
N GLY A 201 17.12 -2.10 -16.32
CA GLY A 201 16.61 -0.86 -15.76
C GLY A 201 15.86 0.04 -16.75
N ALA A 202 16.23 0.03 -18.05
CA ALA A 202 15.59 0.85 -19.07
C ALA A 202 14.15 0.40 -19.36
N LYS A 203 13.92 -0.90 -19.57
CA LYS A 203 12.56 -1.43 -19.78
C LYS A 203 11.72 -1.35 -18.51
N GLY A 204 12.34 -1.57 -17.35
CA GLY A 204 11.68 -1.35 -16.05
C GLY A 204 11.18 0.09 -15.92
N LEU A 205 12.00 1.07 -16.28
CA LEU A 205 11.66 2.48 -16.19
C LEU A 205 10.51 2.88 -17.11
N GLU A 206 10.54 2.45 -18.38
CA GLU A 206 9.46 2.74 -19.33
C GLU A 206 8.12 2.16 -18.85
N ARG A 207 8.14 0.90 -18.39
CA ARG A 207 6.97 0.23 -17.79
C ARG A 207 6.43 1.01 -16.60
N SER A 208 7.29 1.44 -15.67
CA SER A 208 6.90 2.19 -14.49
C SER A 208 6.31 3.56 -14.81
N ARG A 209 6.84 4.27 -15.81
CA ARG A 209 6.24 5.51 -16.32
C ARG A 209 4.84 5.26 -16.88
N GLY A 210 4.65 4.15 -17.61
CA GLY A 210 3.35 3.72 -18.08
C GLY A 210 2.37 3.44 -16.94
N ALA A 211 2.81 2.73 -15.89
CA ALA A 211 2.01 2.49 -14.69
C ALA A 211 1.64 3.79 -13.96
N CYS A 212 2.56 4.76 -13.86
CA CYS A 212 2.29 6.07 -13.24
C CYS A 212 1.18 6.81 -13.97
N ARG A 213 1.25 6.89 -15.31
CA ARG A 213 0.20 7.54 -16.11
C ARG A 213 -1.15 6.85 -15.96
N ALA A 214 -1.18 5.51 -16.00
CA ALA A 214 -2.41 4.75 -15.80
C ALA A 214 -2.98 4.96 -14.39
N PHE A 215 -2.12 5.02 -13.36
CA PHE A 215 -2.53 5.30 -11.99
C PHE A 215 -3.08 6.72 -11.84
N GLU A 216 -2.42 7.73 -12.40
CA GLU A 216 -2.90 9.11 -12.34
C GLU A 216 -4.24 9.27 -13.06
N HIS A 217 -4.38 8.68 -14.24
CA HIS A 217 -5.63 8.70 -15.00
C HIS A 217 -6.79 8.03 -14.26
N ASP A 218 -6.56 6.86 -13.67
CA ASP A 218 -7.64 6.06 -13.08
C ASP A 218 -7.92 6.42 -11.62
N CYS A 219 -6.90 6.80 -10.85
CA CYS A 219 -7.01 7.08 -9.43
C CYS A 219 -7.07 8.56 -9.11
N MET A 220 -6.27 9.42 -9.75
CA MET A 220 -6.16 10.84 -9.38
C MET A 220 -7.27 11.69 -10.03
N THR A 221 -8.52 11.27 -9.86
CA THR A 221 -9.73 11.93 -10.34
C THR A 221 -10.78 12.00 -9.22
N GLU A 222 -11.80 12.84 -9.39
CA GLU A 222 -12.90 12.91 -8.40
C GLU A 222 -13.62 11.56 -8.26
N ALA A 223 -13.80 10.84 -9.37
CA ALA A 223 -14.39 9.50 -9.35
C ALA A 223 -13.46 8.47 -8.71
N GLY A 224 -12.14 8.59 -8.94
CA GLY A 224 -11.13 7.65 -8.44
C GLY A 224 -10.88 7.75 -6.93
N LEU A 225 -10.94 8.97 -6.36
CA LEU A 225 -10.74 9.22 -4.92
C LEU A 225 -12.00 9.58 -4.15
N GLY A 226 -13.14 9.80 -4.81
CA GLY A 226 -14.34 10.32 -4.13
C GLY A 226 -14.12 11.63 -3.37
N ILE A 227 -13.11 12.41 -3.77
CA ILE A 227 -12.73 13.71 -3.20
C ILE A 227 -12.65 14.72 -4.34
N ALA A 228 -13.19 15.92 -4.12
CA ALA A 228 -13.26 16.98 -5.11
C ALA A 228 -12.44 18.22 -4.68
N GLY A 229 -12.24 19.14 -5.62
CA GLY A 229 -11.64 20.45 -5.36
C GLY A 229 -10.24 20.38 -4.76
N GLU A 230 -10.00 21.15 -3.69
CA GLU A 230 -8.68 21.29 -3.05
C GLU A 230 -8.10 19.97 -2.55
N GLY A 231 -8.94 19.04 -2.08
CA GLY A 231 -8.49 17.72 -1.63
C GLY A 231 -7.89 16.88 -2.77
N LEU A 232 -8.49 16.96 -3.97
CA LEU A 232 -7.95 16.29 -5.15
C LEU A 232 -6.66 16.94 -5.62
N THR A 233 -6.60 18.28 -5.60
CA THR A 233 -5.38 19.03 -5.92
C THR A 233 -4.22 18.65 -4.98
N ALA A 234 -4.50 18.55 -3.68
CA ALA A 234 -3.51 18.13 -2.69
C ALA A 234 -3.04 16.68 -2.93
N ALA A 235 -3.96 15.75 -3.20
CA ALA A 235 -3.61 14.36 -3.48
C ALA A 235 -2.70 14.22 -4.72
N ARG A 236 -3.00 14.96 -5.79
CA ARG A 236 -2.14 15.03 -7.00
C ARG A 236 -0.78 15.62 -6.70
N PHE A 237 -0.73 16.72 -5.96
CA PHE A 237 0.54 17.33 -5.55
C PHE A 237 1.40 16.35 -4.75
N LEU A 238 0.81 15.66 -3.77
CA LEU A 238 1.52 14.67 -2.94
C LEU A 238 1.98 13.47 -3.77
N PHE A 239 1.17 13.00 -4.73
CA PHE A 239 1.56 11.95 -5.68
C PHE A 239 2.86 12.31 -6.42
N HIS A 240 2.90 13.49 -7.05
CA HIS A 240 4.07 13.96 -7.80
C HIS A 240 5.26 14.32 -6.92
N LEU A 241 5.02 14.73 -5.67
CA LEU A 241 6.08 14.99 -4.70
C LEU A 241 6.74 13.69 -4.22
N MET A 242 5.95 12.65 -3.99
CA MET A 242 6.42 11.40 -3.39
C MET A 242 7.12 10.46 -4.37
N LEU A 243 6.68 10.46 -5.64
CA LEU A 243 7.20 9.58 -6.68
C LEU A 243 7.77 10.40 -7.83
N ASP A 244 9.10 10.38 -7.94
CA ASP A 244 9.79 10.97 -9.08
C ASP A 244 9.50 10.13 -10.34
N GLN A 245 8.80 10.71 -11.32
CA GLN A 245 8.40 10.00 -12.53
C GLN A 245 9.55 9.83 -13.55
N GLU A 246 10.65 10.54 -13.38
CA GLU A 246 11.82 10.41 -14.23
C GLU A 246 12.71 9.27 -13.75
N THR A 247 12.91 9.16 -12.44
CA THR A 247 13.86 8.21 -11.82
C THR A 247 13.21 7.06 -11.07
N MET A 248 11.89 7.10 -10.85
CA MET A 248 11.13 6.14 -10.04
C MET A 248 11.64 6.01 -8.60
N THR A 249 12.19 7.09 -8.03
CA THR A 249 12.63 7.15 -6.62
C THR A 249 11.49 7.60 -5.71
N LEU A 250 11.65 7.31 -4.41
CA LEU A 250 10.68 7.57 -3.35
C LEU A 250 11.33 8.31 -2.17
N ASP A 251 12.35 9.12 -2.43
CA ASP A 251 13.13 9.80 -1.38
C ASP A 251 12.25 10.73 -0.56
N SER A 252 11.42 11.54 -1.22
CA SER A 252 10.42 12.40 -0.57
C SER A 252 9.43 11.59 0.27
N LEU A 253 8.99 10.41 -0.19
CA LEU A 253 8.11 9.55 0.59
C LEU A 253 8.81 9.10 1.89
N PHE A 254 10.07 8.66 1.81
CA PHE A 254 10.82 8.26 2.99
C PHE A 254 11.07 9.44 3.94
N ASP A 255 11.35 10.64 3.42
CA ASP A 255 11.45 11.86 4.23
C ASP A 255 10.14 12.22 4.91
N MET A 256 9.01 12.07 4.22
CA MET A 256 7.69 12.26 4.82
C MET A 256 7.43 11.24 5.92
N GLN A 257 7.82 9.97 5.74
CA GLN A 257 7.71 8.95 6.78
C GLN A 257 8.63 9.24 7.98
N ARG A 258 9.80 9.85 7.76
CA ARG A 258 10.67 10.33 8.85
C ARG A 258 10.02 11.41 9.71
N ARG A 259 9.01 12.15 9.20
CA ARG A 259 8.26 13.12 10.03
C ARG A 259 7.42 12.44 11.12
N TRP A 260 7.08 11.17 10.97
CA TRP A 260 6.45 10.40 12.05
C TRP A 260 7.43 10.09 13.19
N ILE A 261 8.73 10.06 12.90
CA ILE A 261 9.78 9.83 13.89
C ILE A 261 9.84 11.05 14.81
N ASP A 262 10.08 12.24 14.23
CA ASP A 262 10.14 13.49 14.96
C ASP A 262 9.21 14.52 14.32
N PRO A 263 7.92 14.57 14.74
CA PRO A 263 7.00 15.54 14.19
C PRO A 263 7.47 16.94 14.59
N PRO A 264 7.45 17.93 13.67
CA PRO A 264 7.82 19.30 14.02
C PRO A 264 6.99 19.78 15.21
N ALA A 265 7.64 20.50 16.14
CA ALA A 265 6.97 21.10 17.28
C ALA A 265 5.78 21.93 16.78
N ARG A 266 4.59 21.66 17.34
CA ARG A 266 3.37 22.40 17.03
C ARG A 266 3.41 23.80 17.61
#